data_AF-A0A4Q2JIE7-F1
#
_entry.id   AF-A0A4Q2JIE7-F1
#
_cell.length_a   1.000
_cell.length_b   1.000
_cell.length_c   1.000
_cell.angle_alpha   90.00
_cell.angle_beta   90.00
_cell.angle_gamma   90.00
#
_symmetry.space_group_name_H-M   'P 1'
#
loop_
_entity.id
_entity.type
_entity.pdbx_description
1 polymer ?
#
loop_
_entity_poly.entity_id
_entity_poly.type
_entity_poly.pdbx_seq_one_letter_code
_entity_poly.pdbx_strand_id
1 'polypeptide(L)'
;PAVTRRAGADGAGDAWYLATMLGRDDLRSLVGRALEGAGVAAVPGASAEVEVTRRSADGRAYLFVVNHGADDADVAVRGTELVTGSVVDGRLVVPGGTVRVIREEGAA
;
A
#
# COMPACT_ATOMS: atom_id res chain seq x y z
N PRO A 1 12.24 -29.01 -6.14
CA PRO A 1 12.19 -27.60 -6.62
C PRO A 1 12.10 -26.63 -5.44
N ALA A 2 12.79 -25.47 -5.47
CA ALA A 2 12.78 -24.52 -4.34
C ALA A 2 11.59 -23.54 -4.37
N VAL A 3 11.02 -23.28 -5.55
CA VAL A 3 9.81 -22.49 -5.76
C VAL A 3 8.87 -23.28 -6.66
N THR A 4 7.61 -23.43 -6.27
CA THR A 4 6.58 -24.04 -7.13
C THR A 4 5.28 -23.24 -7.08
N ARG A 5 4.58 -23.20 -8.21
CA ARG A 5 3.21 -22.66 -8.33
C ARG A 5 2.30 -23.79 -8.79
N ARG A 6 1.17 -23.97 -8.12
CA ARG A 6 0.05 -24.78 -8.59
C ARG A 6 -1.07 -23.81 -8.95
N ALA A 7 -1.40 -23.73 -10.24
CA ALA A 7 -2.57 -22.99 -10.68
C ALA A 7 -3.84 -23.74 -10.28
N GLY A 8 -4.82 -23.04 -9.73
CA GLY A 8 -6.15 -23.58 -9.46
C GLY A 8 -6.96 -23.73 -10.75
N ALA A 9 -7.90 -24.67 -10.74
CA ALA A 9 -8.90 -24.81 -11.80
C ALA A 9 -10.07 -23.83 -11.57
N ASP A 10 -10.80 -23.51 -12.63
CA ASP A 10 -12.11 -22.84 -12.57
C ASP A 10 -12.14 -21.56 -11.71
N GLY A 11 -11.06 -20.78 -11.72
CA GLY A 11 -10.97 -19.51 -10.99
C GLY A 11 -10.65 -19.63 -9.49
N ALA A 12 -10.26 -20.80 -9.00
CA ALA A 12 -9.93 -21.02 -7.58
C ALA A 12 -8.63 -20.32 -7.09
N GLY A 13 -7.93 -19.59 -7.97
CA GLY A 13 -6.67 -18.90 -7.64
C GLY A 13 -5.46 -19.83 -7.58
N ASP A 14 -4.28 -19.27 -7.32
CA ASP A 14 -3.02 -20.03 -7.28
C ASP A 14 -2.57 -20.37 -5.86
N ALA A 15 -1.86 -21.49 -5.72
CA ALA A 15 -1.06 -21.81 -4.53
C ALA A 15 0.43 -21.74 -4.85
N TRP A 16 1.18 -20.99 -4.05
CA TRP A 16 2.64 -20.88 -4.15
C TRP A 16 3.30 -21.59 -2.96
N TYR A 17 4.39 -22.32 -3.23
CA TYR A 17 5.23 -22.94 -2.21
C TYR A 17 6.67 -22.48 -2.37
N LEU A 18 7.26 -22.03 -1.27
CA LEU A 18 8.63 -21.57 -1.18
C LEU A 18 9.38 -22.39 -0.13
N ALA A 19 10.32 -23.23 -0.59
CA ALA A 19 11.01 -24.22 0.24
C ALA A 19 12.31 -23.67 0.88
N THR A 20 12.63 -22.40 0.66
CA THR A 20 13.87 -21.77 1.08
C THR A 20 13.65 -20.29 1.38
N MET A 21 14.55 -19.69 2.15
CA MET A 21 14.56 -18.26 2.36
C MET A 21 15.26 -17.58 1.17
N LEU A 22 14.51 -16.74 0.45
CA LEU A 22 15.06 -15.96 -0.66
C LEU A 22 15.78 -14.71 -0.15
N GLY A 23 16.72 -14.22 -0.96
CA GLY A 23 17.23 -12.87 -0.80
C GLY A 23 16.12 -11.83 -0.98
N ARG A 24 16.38 -10.60 -0.53
CA ARG A 24 15.40 -9.50 -0.53
C ARG A 24 14.77 -9.25 -1.90
N ASP A 25 15.59 -9.20 -2.96
CA ASP A 25 15.12 -8.84 -4.30
C ASP A 25 14.36 -10.00 -4.97
N ASP A 26 14.80 -11.24 -4.73
CA ASP A 26 14.11 -12.44 -5.18
C ASP A 26 12.74 -12.61 -4.51
N LEU A 27 12.67 -12.34 -3.19
CA LEU A 27 11.40 -12.33 -2.46
C LEU A 27 10.46 -11.24 -2.99
N ARG A 28 10.97 -10.02 -3.21
CA ARG A 28 10.18 -8.93 -3.80
C ARG A 28 9.62 -9.32 -5.16
N SER A 29 10.45 -9.89 -6.03
CA SER A 29 10.06 -10.34 -7.37
C SER A 29 8.99 -11.44 -7.30
N LEU A 30 9.15 -12.42 -6.39
CA LEU A 30 8.16 -13.48 -6.19
C LEU A 30 6.81 -12.94 -5.71
N VAL A 31 6.80 -12.08 -4.70
CA VAL A 31 5.58 -11.46 -4.18
C VAL A 31 4.93 -10.57 -5.24
N GLY A 32 5.71 -9.81 -6.00
CA GLY A 32 5.20 -8.99 -7.10
C GLY A 32 4.42 -9.81 -8.13
N ARG A 33 4.95 -10.97 -8.55
CA ARG A 33 4.23 -11.89 -9.46
C ARG A 33 2.94 -12.44 -8.86
N ALA A 34 2.93 -12.74 -7.56
CA ALA A 34 1.72 -13.21 -6.90
C ALA A 34 0.64 -12.12 -6.83
N LEU A 35 1.03 -10.87 -6.55
CA LEU A 35 0.12 -9.72 -6.51
C LEU A 35 -0.44 -9.40 -7.91
N GLU A 36 0.41 -9.41 -8.94
CA GLU A 36 0.00 -9.20 -10.34
C GLU A 36 -1.02 -10.26 -10.77
N GLY A 37 -0.75 -11.54 -10.50
CA GLY A 37 -1.68 -12.63 -10.80
C GLY A 37 -3.01 -12.55 -10.05
N ALA A 38 -3.02 -11.90 -8.88
CA ALA A 38 -4.22 -11.65 -8.08
C ALA A 38 -4.93 -10.32 -8.43
N GLY A 39 -4.39 -9.51 -9.34
CA GLY A 39 -4.93 -8.19 -9.67
C GLY A 39 -4.84 -7.17 -8.52
N VAL A 40 -3.92 -7.37 -7.57
CA VAL A 40 -3.74 -6.48 -6.41
C VAL A 40 -2.78 -5.35 -6.78
N ALA A 41 -3.27 -4.11 -6.69
CA ALA A 41 -2.46 -2.91 -6.90
C ALA A 41 -1.96 -2.31 -5.58
N ALA A 42 -0.84 -1.61 -5.64
CA ALA A 42 -0.37 -0.79 -4.53
C ALA A 42 -1.35 0.36 -4.26
N VAL A 43 -1.43 0.79 -2.99
CA VAL A 43 -2.18 1.99 -2.63
C VAL A 43 -1.50 3.21 -3.27
N PRO A 44 -2.24 4.14 -3.89
CA PRO A 44 -1.66 5.34 -4.50
C PRO A 44 -0.76 6.11 -3.52
N GLY A 45 0.42 6.52 -3.98
CA GLY A 45 1.42 7.23 -3.17
C GLY A 45 2.37 6.31 -2.39
N ALA A 46 2.11 5.00 -2.32
CA ALA A 46 3.05 4.07 -1.70
C ALA A 46 4.33 3.94 -2.54
N SER A 47 5.48 3.91 -1.86
CA SER A 47 6.80 3.74 -2.47
C SER A 47 7.70 2.89 -1.57
N ALA A 48 8.98 2.76 -1.93
CA ALA A 48 9.94 2.05 -1.08
C ALA A 48 10.17 2.73 0.28
N GLU A 49 9.95 4.05 0.37
CA GLU A 49 10.16 4.86 1.57
C GLU A 49 8.87 5.40 2.18
N VAL A 50 7.76 5.34 1.44
CA VAL A 50 6.46 5.85 1.86
C VAL A 50 5.50 4.69 2.05
N GLU A 51 5.15 4.42 3.31
CA GLU A 51 4.09 3.48 3.65
C GLU A 51 2.74 4.20 3.54
N VAL A 52 1.80 3.58 2.81
CA VAL A 52 0.41 4.04 2.73
C VAL A 52 -0.53 2.91 3.11
N THR A 53 -1.28 3.11 4.19
CA THR A 53 -2.24 2.13 4.71
C THR A 53 -3.61 2.77 4.82
N ARG A 54 -4.63 2.15 4.21
CA ARG A 54 -6.04 2.58 4.34
C ARG A 54 -6.77 1.67 5.33
N ARG A 55 -7.47 2.27 6.28
CA ARG A 55 -8.38 1.57 7.22
C ARG A 55 -9.79 2.12 7.05
N SER A 56 -10.75 1.23 6.85
CA SER A 56 -12.16 1.60 6.70
C SER A 56 -13.03 0.90 7.73
N ALA A 57 -13.94 1.63 8.37
CA ALA A 57 -14.93 1.12 9.32
C ALA A 57 -16.13 2.09 9.40
N ASP A 58 -17.34 1.56 9.56
CA ASP A 58 -18.58 2.34 9.79
C ASP A 58 -18.80 3.49 8.79
N GLY A 59 -18.54 3.25 7.51
CA GLY A 59 -18.68 4.24 6.44
C GLY A 59 -17.65 5.38 6.48
N ARG A 60 -16.54 5.19 7.19
CA ARG A 60 -15.42 6.13 7.24
C ARG A 60 -14.15 5.43 6.78
N ALA A 61 -13.30 6.16 6.06
CA ALA A 61 -11.97 5.72 5.66
C ALA A 61 -10.90 6.66 6.20
N TYR A 62 -9.78 6.08 6.60
CA TYR A 62 -8.61 6.78 7.10
C TYR A 62 -7.37 6.32 6.32
N LEU A 63 -6.64 7.28 5.77
CA LEU A 63 -5.37 7.07 5.10
C LEU A 63 -4.23 7.43 6.06
N PHE A 64 -3.38 6.47 6.36
CA PHE A 64 -2.15 6.65 7.12
C PHE A 64 -1.00 6.71 6.15
N VAL A 65 -0.24 7.79 6.18
CA VAL A 65 0.97 7.96 5.36
C VAL A 65 2.15 8.15 6.29
N VAL A 66 3.11 7.22 6.24
CA VAL A 66 4.36 7.29 6.99
C VAL A 66 5.50 7.46 5.99
N ASN A 67 6.14 8.62 6.00
CA ASN A 67 7.30 8.88 5.16
C ASN A 67 8.57 8.58 5.95
N HIS A 68 9.19 7.44 5.65
CA HIS A 68 10.47 7.02 6.22
C HIS A 68 11.68 7.66 5.52
N GLY A 69 11.46 8.25 4.35
CA GLY A 69 12.48 8.92 3.56
C GLY A 69 12.87 10.29 4.11
N ALA A 70 13.90 10.88 3.49
CA ALA A 70 14.34 12.24 3.80
C ALA A 70 13.63 13.31 2.96
N ASP A 71 13.10 12.92 1.80
CA ASP A 71 12.46 13.81 0.85
C ASP A 71 10.95 13.89 1.06
N ASP A 72 10.35 14.99 0.61
CA ASP A 72 8.90 15.17 0.64
C ASP A 72 8.19 14.17 -0.28
N ALA A 73 7.08 13.62 0.19
CA ALA A 73 6.23 12.71 -0.56
C ALA A 73 4.88 13.34 -0.89
N ASP A 74 4.36 13.05 -2.08
CA ASP A 74 3.07 13.54 -2.53
C ASP A 74 2.01 12.46 -2.53
N VAL A 75 0.88 12.74 -1.89
CA VAL A 75 -0.24 11.82 -1.82
C VAL A 75 -1.51 12.48 -2.34
N ALA A 76 -2.14 11.83 -3.31
CA ALA A 76 -3.43 12.26 -3.84
C ALA A 76 -4.55 11.83 -2.88
N VAL A 77 -5.18 12.79 -2.20
CA VAL A 77 -6.22 12.52 -1.20
C VAL A 77 -7.12 13.75 -1.01
N ARG A 78 -8.36 13.52 -0.58
CA ARG A 78 -9.30 14.55 -0.15
C ARG A 78 -9.82 14.26 1.25
N GLY A 79 -9.94 15.28 2.08
CA GLY A 79 -10.55 15.17 3.40
C GLY A 79 -9.86 16.02 4.46
N THR A 80 -9.90 15.58 5.72
CA THR A 80 -9.30 16.30 6.84
C THR A 80 -7.99 15.63 7.26
N GLU A 81 -6.89 16.37 7.24
CA GLU A 81 -5.61 15.93 7.82
C GLU A 81 -5.65 16.17 9.33
N LEU A 82 -5.51 15.10 10.11
CA LEU A 82 -5.84 15.07 11.53
C LEU A 82 -4.68 15.51 12.44
N VAL A 83 -3.43 15.53 11.96
CA VAL A 83 -2.27 15.97 12.76
C VAL A 83 -2.22 17.50 12.85
N THR A 84 -2.56 18.18 11.76
CA THR A 84 -2.53 19.64 11.61
C THR A 84 -3.92 20.29 11.67
N GLY A 85 -4.98 19.51 11.43
CA GLY A 85 -6.36 20.00 11.33
C GLY A 85 -6.71 20.63 9.98
N SER A 86 -5.81 20.58 8.99
CA SER A 86 -6.01 21.18 7.68
C SER A 86 -6.98 20.38 6.80
N VAL A 87 -7.71 21.08 5.92
CA VAL A 87 -8.47 20.44 4.84
C VAL A 87 -7.55 20.22 3.66
N VAL A 88 -7.62 19.03 3.07
CA VAL A 88 -6.88 18.65 1.87
C VAL A 88 -7.87 18.46 0.72
N ASP A 89 -7.64 19.17 -0.38
CA ASP A 89 -8.41 19.00 -1.61
C ASP A 89 -7.49 18.57 -2.76
N GLY A 90 -7.23 17.26 -2.83
CA GLY A 90 -6.64 16.60 -3.99
C GLY A 90 -5.18 16.19 -3.82
N ARG A 91 -4.38 16.95 -3.07
CA ARG A 91 -2.95 16.64 -2.84
C ARG A 91 -2.48 17.08 -1.47
N LEU A 92 -1.78 16.19 -0.78
CA LEU A 92 -1.10 16.45 0.48
C LEU A 92 0.39 16.17 0.32
N VAL A 93 1.22 17.10 0.79
CA VAL A 93 2.66 16.87 0.97
C VAL A 93 2.88 16.26 2.36
N VAL A 94 3.63 15.16 2.38
CA VAL A 94 4.09 14.48 3.59
C VAL A 94 5.60 14.65 3.68
N PRO A 95 6.10 15.60 4.50
CA PRO A 95 7.53 15.83 4.65
C PRO A 95 8.29 14.58 5.08
N GLY A 96 9.55 14.49 4.67
CA GLY A 96 10.47 13.43 5.08
C GLY A 96 10.50 13.22 6.59
N GLY A 97 10.50 11.97 7.02
CA GLY A 97 10.51 11.59 8.43
C GLY A 97 9.22 11.91 9.20
N THR A 98 8.12 12.25 8.53
CA THR A 98 6.86 12.60 9.19
C THR A 98 5.71 11.66 8.86
N VAL A 99 4.64 11.78 9.64
CA VAL A 99 3.38 11.06 9.46
C VAL A 99 2.26 12.05 9.16
N ARG A 100 1.32 11.66 8.30
CA ARG A 100 0.03 12.32 8.13
C ARG A 100 -1.09 11.29 8.24
N VAL A 101 -2.20 11.70 8.84
CA VAL A 101 -3.40 10.85 8.95
C VAL A 101 -4.58 11.62 8.38
N ILE A 102 -5.19 11.08 7.34
CA ILE A 102 -6.26 11.76 6.63
C ILE A 102 -7.55 11.00 6.88
N ARG A 103 -8.57 11.67 7.41
CA ARG A 103 -9.95 11.18 7.33
C ARG A 103 -10.48 11.53 5.95
N GLU A 104 -10.67 10.52 5.12
CA GLU A 104 -11.04 10.71 3.71
C GLU A 104 -12.50 11.12 3.57
N GLU A 105 -12.78 12.00 2.61
CA GLU A 105 -14.13 12.37 2.21
C GLU A 105 -14.61 11.49 1.04
N GLY A 106 -15.88 11.06 1.08
CA GLY A 106 -16.51 10.35 -0.04
C GLY A 106 -16.02 8.91 -0.29
N ALA A 107 -15.16 8.37 0.56
CA ALA A 107 -14.71 6.98 0.49
C ALA A 107 -15.57 6.10 1.43
N ALA A 108 -16.65 5.53 0.89
CA ALA A 108 -17.33 4.34 1.40
C ALA A 108 -17.29 3.26 0.32
#